data_AF-A0A1W9XGR3-F1
#
_entry.id   AF-A0A1W9XGR3-F1
#
_cell.length_a   1.000
_cell.length_b   1.000
_cell.length_c   1.000
_cell.angle_alpha   90.00
_cell.angle_beta   90.00
_cell.angle_gamma   90.00
#
_symmetry.space_group_name_H-M   'P 1'
#
loop_
_entity.id
_entity.type
_entity.pdbx_description
1 polymer ?
#
loop_
_entity_poly.entity_id
_entity_poly.type
_entity_poly.pdbx_seq_one_letter_code
_entity_poly.pdbx_strand_id
1 'polypeptide(L)' 'GEPVLAGIDGVIRGLIRSGTRIPQGMKVGDIDPRGIASYCHTISDKARAISGSVLEAILRWYG' A
#
# COMPACT_ATOMS: atom_id res chain seq x y z
N GLY A 1 14.50 -17.17 14.54
CA GLY A 1 14.42 -16.06 13.57
C GLY A 1 14.62 -14.79 14.34
N GLU A 2 15.40 -13.86 13.81
CA GLU A 2 15.66 -12.60 14.49
C GLU A 2 14.53 -11.58 14.25
N PRO A 3 14.22 -10.72 15.23
CA PRO A 3 13.24 -9.67 15.04
C PRO A 3 13.72 -8.67 13.98
N VAL A 4 12.82 -8.32 13.06
CA VAL A 4 13.04 -7.23 12.10
C VAL A 4 12.33 -6.00 12.65
N LEU A 5 13.09 -4.98 13.01
CA LEU A 5 12.54 -3.71 13.49
C LEU A 5 12.15 -2.84 12.30
N ALA A 6 11.03 -2.14 12.43
CA ALA A 6 10.63 -1.12 11.47
C ALA A 6 11.64 0.04 11.51
N GLY A 7 12.03 0.54 10.33
CA GLY A 7 12.92 1.69 10.22
C GLY A 7 12.22 3.05 10.33
N ILE A 8 10.88 3.06 10.38
CA ILE A 8 10.05 4.27 10.44
C ILE A 8 8.80 4.01 11.29
N ASP A 9 8.28 5.06 11.91
CA ASP A 9 6.99 5.05 12.58
C ASP A 9 5.84 5.19 11.58
N GLY A 10 4.63 4.81 12.00
CA GLY A 10 3.42 5.01 11.21
C GLY A 10 2.37 3.91 11.42
N VAL A 11 1.54 3.70 10.40
CA VAL A 11 0.49 2.67 10.41
C VAL A 11 0.84 1.54 9.44
N ILE A 12 0.77 0.29 9.90
CA ILE A 12 0.93 -0.88 9.04
C ILE A 12 -0.26 -0.99 8.08
N ARG A 13 0.01 -1.03 6.77
CA ARG A 13 -1.01 -1.18 5.72
C ARG A 13 -1.02 -2.56 5.08
N GLY A 14 0.12 -3.23 5.10
CA GLY A 14 0.30 -4.59 4.62
C GLY A 14 1.28 -5.34 5.51
N LEU A 15 0.96 -6.59 5.82
CA LEU A 15 1.83 -7.48 6.58
C LEU A 15 1.65 -8.91 6.09
N ILE A 16 2.75 -9.64 5.99
CA ILE A 16 2.72 -11.06 5.67
C ILE A 16 2.09 -11.86 6.83
N ARG A 17 1.43 -12.97 6.49
CA ARG A 17 0.83 -13.86 7.48
C ARG A 17 1.91 -14.51 8.37
N SER A 18 1.61 -14.64 9.65
CA SER A 18 2.47 -15.36 10.60
C SER A 18 2.69 -16.81 10.16
N GLY A 19 3.93 -17.31 10.33
CA GLY A 19 4.32 -18.68 9.97
C GLY A 19 4.64 -18.90 8.49
N THR A 20 4.54 -17.88 7.63
CA THR A 20 4.95 -17.99 6.22
C THR A 20 6.46 -18.13 6.10
N ARG A 21 6.93 -19.18 5.39
CA ARG A 21 8.34 -19.32 5.01
C ARG A 21 8.67 -18.36 3.88
N ILE A 22 9.73 -17.57 4.05
CA ILE A 22 10.18 -16.58 3.07
C ILE A 22 11.69 -16.65 2.88
N PRO A 23 12.21 -16.26 1.69
CA PRO A 23 13.63 -16.05 1.50
C PRO A 23 14.11 -14.77 2.20
N GLN A 24 15.41 -14.70 2.48
CA GLN A 24 16.04 -13.50 3.03
C GLN A 24 15.88 -12.31 2.08
N GLY A 25 15.64 -11.13 2.65
CA GLY A 25 15.44 -9.89 1.89
C GLY A 25 14.04 -9.73 1.29
N MET A 26 13.13 -10.70 1.50
CA MET A 26 11.74 -10.54 1.10
C MET A 26 11.07 -9.42 1.91
N LYS A 27 10.30 -8.57 1.23
CA LYS A 27 9.45 -7.57 1.87
C LYS A 27 8.37 -8.27 2.71
N VAL A 28 8.37 -8.01 4.02
CA VAL A 28 7.43 -8.61 4.99
C VAL A 28 6.21 -7.73 5.29
N GLY A 29 6.25 -6.44 4.95
CA GLY A 29 5.15 -5.51 5.16
C GLY A 29 5.47 -4.10 4.66
N ASP A 30 4.52 -3.19 4.84
CA ASP A 30 4.68 -1.77 4.55
C ASP A 30 3.96 -0.89 5.57
N ILE A 31 4.58 0.26 5.84
CA ILE A 31 4.15 1.26 6.81
C ILE A 31 3.84 2.56 6.07
N ASP A 32 2.69 3.16 6.39
CA ASP A 32 2.33 4.50 5.99
C ASP A 32 2.86 5.51 7.02
N PRO A 33 3.90 6.29 6.67
CA PRO A 33 4.55 7.19 7.61
C PRO A 33 3.64 8.33 8.08
N ARG A 34 2.48 8.55 7.43
CA ARG A 34 1.54 9.59 7.84
C ARG A 34 0.89 9.30 9.18
N GLY A 35 0.84 8.03 9.61
CA GLY A 35 0.25 7.66 10.90
C GLY A 35 -1.28 7.77 11.00
N ILE A 36 -1.98 8.09 9.89
CA ILE A 36 -3.44 8.32 9.87
C ILE A 36 -4.16 7.03 9.47
N ALA A 37 -4.71 6.31 10.45
CA ALA A 37 -5.38 5.01 10.22
C ALA A 37 -6.61 5.11 9.30
N SER A 38 -7.33 6.24 9.29
CA SER A 38 -8.51 6.41 8.42
C SER A 38 -8.15 6.30 6.92
N TYR A 39 -6.91 6.60 6.54
CA TYR A 39 -6.45 6.46 5.16
C TYR A 39 -6.27 5.01 4.69
N CYS A 40 -6.29 4.04 5.60
CA CYS A 40 -6.35 2.62 5.26
C CYS A 40 -7.70 2.25 4.63
N HIS A 41 -8.75 3.03 4.92
CA HIS A 41 -10.12 2.79 4.44
C HIS A 41 -10.52 3.69 3.26
N THR A 42 -9.60 4.51 2.77
CA THR A 42 -9.84 5.39 1.63
C THR A 42 -8.93 5.05 0.46
N ILE A 43 -9.40 5.32 -0.77
CA ILE A 43 -8.58 5.22 -1.97
C ILE A 43 -7.38 6.17 -1.83
N SER A 44 -6.18 5.69 -2.19
CA SER A 44 -4.97 6.53 -2.18
C SER A 44 -5.01 7.58 -3.30
N ASP A 45 -4.28 8.68 -3.13
CA ASP A 45 -4.21 9.73 -4.15
C ASP A 45 -3.62 9.21 -5.47
N LYS A 46 -2.64 8.29 -5.37
CA LYS A 46 -2.09 7.57 -6.53
C LYS A 46 -3.18 6.80 -7.28
N ALA A 47 -3.99 6.02 -6.55
CA ALA A 47 -5.07 5.26 -7.16
C ALA A 47 -6.15 6.19 -7.77
N ARG A 48 -6.52 7.28 -7.08
CA ARG A 48 -7.45 8.28 -7.64
C ARG A 48 -6.95 8.89 -8.95
N ALA A 49 -5.68 9.28 -8.99
CA ALA A 49 -5.08 9.87 -10.18
C ALA A 49 -5.09 8.89 -11.37
N ILE A 50 -4.64 7.65 -11.16
CA ILE A 50 -4.62 6.63 -12.21
C ILE A 50 -6.03 6.31 -12.71
N SER A 51 -6.97 6.06 -11.79
CA SER A 51 -8.36 5.77 -12.15
C SER A 51 -9.01 6.94 -12.89
N GLY A 52 -8.73 8.19 -12.49
CA GLY A 52 -9.19 9.38 -13.18
C GLY A 52 -8.69 9.46 -14.62
N SER A 53 -7.40 9.19 -14.85
CA SER A 53 -6.84 9.17 -16.21
C SER A 53 -7.44 8.07 -17.09
N VAL A 54 -7.69 6.87 -16.53
CA VAL A 54 -8.34 5.78 -17.25
C VAL A 54 -9.78 6.17 -17.62
N LEU A 55 -10.52 6.74 -16.67
CA LEU A 55 -11.90 7.20 -16.92
C LEU A 55 -11.93 8.26 -18.03
N GLU A 56 -11.03 9.24 -17.98
CA GLU A 56 -10.92 10.29 -19.00
C GLU A 56 -10.67 9.70 -20.40
N ALA A 57 -9.77 8.71 -20.52
CA ALA A 57 -9.48 8.06 -21.79
C ALA A 57 -10.70 7.32 -22.38
N ILE A 58 -11.47 6.64 -21.52
CA ILE A 58 -12.71 5.96 -21.91
C ILE A 58 -13.75 6.98 -22.39
N LEU A 59 -13.96 8.07 -21.64
CA LEU A 59 -14.92 9.10 -22.01
C LEU A 59 -14.58 9.77 -23.34
N ARG A 60 -13.29 9.98 -23.64
CA ARG A 60 -12.85 10.52 -24.94
C ARG A 60 -12.96 9.53 -26.11
N TRP A 61 -12.98 8.24 -25.83
CA TRP A 61 -13.11 7.22 -26.86
C TRP A 61 -14.57 7.00 -27.28
N TYR A 62 -15.49 7.09 -26.32
CA TYR A 62 -16.92 6.83 -26.54
C TYR A 62 -17.79 8.08 -26.65
N GLY A 63 -17.27 9.25 -26.27
CA GLY A 63 -17.93 10.55 -26.45
C GLY A 63 -17.58 11.18 -27.79
#